data_AF-A0A7W3SW80-F1
#
_entry.id   AF-A0A7W3SW80-F1
#
_cell.length_a   1.000
_cell.length_b   1.000
_cell.length_c   1.000
_cell.angle_alpha   90.00
_cell.angle_beta   90.00
_cell.angle_gamma   90.00
#
_symmetry.space_group_name_H-M   'P 1'
#
loop_
_entity.id
_entity.type
_entity.pdbx_description
1 polymer ?
#
loop_
_entity_poly.entity_id
_entity_poly.type
_entity_poly.pdbx_seq_one_letter_code
_entity_poly.pdbx_strand_id
1 'polypeptide(L)' 'MSMIESGLGISILPELILKRTPYRIVAKELDIPAYRKIGLALRDKKTASLAVKRFLDYLQCRNQP' A
#
# COMPACT_ATOMS: atom_id res chain seq x y z
N MET A 1 4.09 7.65 -12.33
CA MET A 1 5.41 8.16 -11.89
C MET A 1 6.29 8.58 -13.05
N SER A 2 6.16 8.02 -14.26
CA SER A 2 6.89 8.45 -15.47
C SER A 2 6.85 9.96 -15.74
N MET A 3 5.69 10.61 -15.61
CA MET A 3 5.57 12.06 -15.78
C MET A 3 6.47 12.87 -14.83
N ILE A 4 6.58 12.42 -13.56
CA ILE A 4 7.41 13.06 -12.54
C ILE A 4 8.89 12.86 -12.87
N GLU A 5 9.26 11.63 -13.27
CA GLU A 5 10.63 11.31 -13.68
C GLU A 5 11.05 12.07 -14.95
N SER A 6 10.13 12.30 -15.89
CA SER A 6 10.35 13.13 -17.08
C SER A 6 10.29 14.65 -16.79
N GLY A 7 10.16 15.06 -15.52
CA GLY A 7 10.20 16.48 -15.13
C GLY A 7 8.94 17.27 -15.44
N LEU A 8 7.80 16.62 -15.69
CA LEU A 8 6.53 17.26 -16.04
C LEU A 8 5.72 17.76 -14.83
N GLY A 9 6.29 17.69 -13.62
CA GLY A 9 5.69 18.24 -12.40
C GLY A 9 5.78 17.32 -11.19
N ILE A 10 4.85 17.50 -10.24
CA ILE A 10 4.76 16.73 -8.99
C ILE A 10 3.43 15.99 -8.90
N SER A 11 3.34 14.99 -8.03
CA SER A 11 2.07 14.30 -7.74
C SER A 11 1.99 13.93 -6.27
N ILE A 12 0.79 13.99 -5.71
CA ILE A 12 0.48 13.47 -4.38
C ILE A 12 0.01 12.03 -4.53
N LEU A 13 0.72 11.08 -3.91
CA LEU A 13 0.52 9.65 -4.10
C LEU A 13 0.45 8.91 -2.77
N PRO A 14 -0.29 7.79 -2.67
CA PRO A 14 -0.28 6.96 -1.46
C PRO A 14 1.10 6.37 -1.17
N GLU A 15 1.54 6.43 0.09
CA GLU A 15 2.86 5.95 0.53
C GLU A 15 3.18 4.50 0.07
N LEU A 16 2.18 3.60 0.08
CA LEU A 16 2.39 2.20 -0.29
C LEU A 16 2.92 1.99 -1.71
N ILE A 17 2.54 2.82 -2.68
CA ILE A 17 3.05 2.67 -4.05
C ILE A 17 4.46 3.26 -4.20
N LEU A 18 4.85 4.16 -3.30
CA LEU A 18 6.20 4.75 -3.27
C LEU A 18 7.24 3.77 -2.72
N LYS A 19 6.84 2.78 -1.91
CA LYS A 19 7.75 1.74 -1.37
C LYS A 19 8.34 0.80 -2.42
N ARG A 20 7.73 0.72 -3.60
CA ARG A 20 8.11 -0.19 -4.69
C ARG A 20 8.21 0.56 -6.02
N THR A 21 8.86 1.73 -5.99
CA THR A 21 9.05 2.55 -7.20
C THR A 21 10.36 2.20 -7.91
N PRO A 22 10.33 1.83 -9.21
CA PRO A 22 11.53 1.68 -10.01
C PRO A 22 12.07 3.03 -10.56
N TYR A 23 11.34 4.13 -10.32
CA TYR A 23 11.64 5.45 -10.90
C TYR A 23 12.57 6.26 -10.01
N ARG A 24 13.43 7.09 -10.63
CA ARG A 24 14.35 7.99 -9.92
C ARG A 24 13.63 9.27 -9.47
N ILE A 25 12.81 9.14 -8.45
CA ILE A 25 12.05 10.25 -7.86
C ILE A 25 12.32 10.36 -6.36
N VAL A 26 12.09 11.55 -5.80
CA VAL A 26 12.18 11.79 -4.35
C VAL A 26 10.77 11.88 -3.79
N ALA A 27 10.48 11.07 -2.78
CA ALA A 27 9.27 11.21 -1.97
C ALA A 27 9.51 12.23 -0.84
N LYS A 28 8.51 13.07 -0.58
CA LYS A 28 8.49 14.02 0.54
C LYS A 28 7.17 13.90 1.27
N GLU A 29 7.21 14.01 2.58
CA GLU A 29 6.01 14.04 3.41
C GLU A 29 5.21 15.32 3.17
N LEU A 30 3.90 15.22 3.34
CA LEU A 30 3.01 16.38 3.31
C LEU A 30 3.14 17.16 4.62
N ASP A 31 3.08 18.49 4.52
CA ASP A 31 3.10 19.38 5.69
C ASP A 31 1.89 19.12 6.62
N ILE A 32 0.71 18.92 6.02
CA ILE A 32 -0.47 18.41 6.71
C ILE A 32 -0.60 16.91 6.37
N PRO A 33 -0.40 16.00 7.34
CA PRO A 33 -0.50 14.57 7.07
C PRO A 33 -1.89 14.16 6.60
N ALA A 34 -1.95 13.37 5.51
CA ALA A 34 -3.18 12.84 4.95
C ALA A 34 -3.18 11.32 5.02
N TYR A 35 -4.10 10.75 5.79
CA TYR A 35 -4.20 9.31 6.00
C TYR A 35 -5.48 8.72 5.40
N ARG A 36 -5.41 7.44 5.05
CA ARG A 36 -6.59 6.66 4.66
C ARG A 36 -6.56 5.29 5.32
N LYS A 37 -7.73 4.77 5.66
CA LYS A 37 -7.89 3.41 6.16
C LYS A 37 -7.95 2.43 4.99
N ILE A 38 -7.07 1.44 4.98
CA ILE A 38 -7.11 0.32 4.03
C ILE A 38 -7.47 -0.92 4.84
N GLY A 39 -8.51 -1.62 4.40
CA GLY A 39 -9.01 -2.81 5.08
C GLY A 39 -9.21 -3.99 4.12
N LEU A 40 -9.18 -5.20 4.67
CA LEU A 40 -9.58 -6.42 3.99
C LEU A 40 -11.01 -6.77 4.44
N ALA A 41 -11.94 -6.89 3.50
CA ALA A 41 -13.32 -7.28 3.80
C ALA A 41 -13.55 -8.77 3.48
N LEU A 42 -14.26 -9.46 4.36
CA LEU A 42 -14.78 -10.80 4.12
C LEU A 42 -16.26 -10.87 4.48
N ARG A 43 -17.01 -11.70 3.75
CA ARG A 43 -18.44 -11.91 4.02
C ARG A 43 -18.66 -12.62 5.36
N ASP A 44 -17.96 -13.72 5.59
CA ASP A 44 -18.02 -14.49 6.85
C ASP A 44 -16.72 -15.30 7.03
N LYS A 45 -16.18 -15.31 8.26
CA LYS A 45 -14.91 -15.96 8.59
C LYS A 45 -15.01 -17.49 8.70
N LYS A 46 -16.17 -18.00 9.11
CA LYS A 46 -16.45 -19.43 9.24
C LYS A 46 -16.55 -20.07 7.86
N THR A 47 -17.23 -19.42 6.92
CA THR A 47 -17.43 -19.92 5.54
C THR A 47 -16.27 -19.64 4.60
N ALA A 48 -15.29 -18.82 5.01
CA ALA A 48 -14.08 -18.58 4.22
C ALA A 48 -13.36 -19.90 3.89
N SER A 49 -12.83 -19.99 2.66
CA SER A 49 -12.06 -21.14 2.21
C SER A 49 -10.81 -21.34 3.06
N LEU A 50 -10.27 -22.56 3.06
CA LEU A 50 -9.03 -22.86 3.78
C LEU A 50 -7.87 -21.95 3.31
N ALA A 51 -7.79 -21.67 2.01
CA ALA A 51 -6.79 -20.77 1.45
C ALA A 51 -6.91 -19.34 2.02
N VAL A 52 -8.13 -18.80 2.12
CA VAL A 52 -8.37 -17.47 2.70
C VAL A 52 -8.02 -17.45 4.19
N LYS A 53 -8.38 -18.50 4.95
CA LYS A 53 -8.02 -18.61 6.37
C LYS A 53 -6.50 -18.58 6.56
N ARG A 54 -5.76 -19.38 5.79
CA ARG A 54 -4.28 -19.36 5.81
C ARG A 54 -3.70 -18.02 5.39
N PHE A 55 -4.28 -17.36 4.39
CA PHE A 55 -3.86 -16.02 3.99
C PHE A 55 -4.07 -15.00 5.11
N LEU A 56 -5.19 -15.06 5.84
CA LEU A 56 -5.45 -14.19 7.00
C LEU A 56 -4.43 -14.41 8.12
N ASP A 57 -4.04 -15.65 8.38
CA ASP A 57 -2.98 -15.98 9.35
C ASP A 57 -1.63 -15.39 8.90
N TYR A 58 -1.29 -15.55 7.62
CA TYR A 58 -0.07 -15.00 7.03
C TYR A 58 0.02 -13.47 7.12
N LEU A 59 -1.11 -12.76 6.98
CA LEU A 59 -1.13 -11.29 7.03
C LEU A 59 -0.63 -10.73 8.38
N GLN A 60 -0.76 -11.47 9.48
CA GLN A 60 -0.31 -11.01 10.80
C GLN A 60 1.22 -10.92 10.88
N CYS A 61 1.93 -11.85 10.24
CA CYS A 61 3.39 -11.92 10.27
C CYS A 61 4.04 -11.21 9.06
N ARG A 62 3.25 -10.74 8.08
CA ARG A 62 3.75 -10.18 6.82
C ARG A 62 4.65 -8.95 6.99
N ASN A 63 4.44 -8.17 8.05
CA ASN A 63 5.20 -6.94 8.33
C ASN A 63 6.15 -7.10 9.52
N GLN A 64 6.38 -8.32 10.02
CA GLN A 64 7.50 -8.56 10.94
C GLN A 64 8.82 -8.42 10.16
N PRO A 65 9.85 -7.80 10.77
CA PRO A 65 11.18 -7.70 10.18
C PRO A 65 11.84 -9.07 9.99
#